data_AF-A0A7S2TMS2-F1
#
_entry.id   AF-A0A7S2TMS2-F1
#
_cell.length_a   1.000
_cell.length_b   1.000
_cell.length_c   1.000
_cell.angle_alpha   90.00
_cell.angle_beta   90.00
_cell.angle_gamma   90.00
#
_symmetry.space_group_name_H-M   'P 1'
#
loop_
_entity.id
_entity.type
_entity.pdbx_description
1 polymer ?
#
loop_
_entity_poly.entity_id
_entity_poly.type
_entity_poly.pdbx_seq_one_letter_code
_entity_poly.pdbx_strand_id
1 'polypeptide(L)'
;MFARTFRIGGQFLKKAVESRAGRTSMGVIAGGVGLAMVAQYAEVAKADEKPVFVINGFYMSMREKYTKPGKSIYFMTVEWPSASLSWEDFRAKVLGGTDPSAAAAGSVRNDIYLNWESLKLPGKPNVGDNGVHASASPFEGMCERLNWLGADLESDYFGAALLKAGIPKQTVLDWTIDPQVPFKGSKGSIFDFLEDMDAQPCLKKALDISGVSYNSWNIPSVDKNMAFVFIKPHAVTEETKALVKSKFGSSGITITKEGSLDAKTIDEKKLIDQHYYSIANKATLQKPKDLNPPAAKQEKFAEMFGITWEKALEDGLVYNAADACEKLGVDGTEMEKIFGAAKKAGNSIKFGGGFYCAKVEPPKPESSGGVAAWFSNLAGLFGGK
;
A
#
# COMPACT_ATOMS: atom_id res chain seq x y z
N MET A 1 19.56 -6.41 2.33
CA MET A 1 20.95 -6.59 1.82
C MET A 1 21.97 -6.59 2.96
N PHE A 2 21.85 -5.69 3.95
CA PHE A 2 22.79 -5.52 5.08
C PHE A 2 22.96 -6.72 6.02
N ALA A 3 21.88 -7.43 6.39
CA ALA A 3 21.99 -8.65 7.21
C ALA A 3 22.78 -9.78 6.51
N ARG A 4 22.81 -9.79 5.17
CA ARG A 4 23.62 -10.72 4.37
C ARG A 4 25.09 -10.31 4.36
N THR A 5 25.38 -9.01 4.31
CA THR A 5 26.74 -8.46 4.36
C THR A 5 27.42 -8.73 5.71
N PHE A 6 26.68 -8.62 6.83
CA PHE A 6 27.17 -8.99 8.16
C PHE A 6 27.51 -10.48 8.28
N ARG A 7 26.66 -11.35 7.73
CA ARG A 7 26.86 -12.81 7.77
C ARG A 7 28.05 -13.26 6.92
N ILE A 8 28.25 -12.62 5.76
CA ILE A 8 29.36 -12.89 4.84
C ILE A 8 30.67 -12.33 5.41
N GLY A 9 30.67 -11.11 5.97
CA GLY A 9 31.83 -10.52 6.63
C GLY A 9 32.30 -11.32 7.84
N GLY A 10 31.37 -11.81 8.67
CA GLY A 10 31.69 -12.69 9.81
C GLY A 10 32.26 -14.05 9.40
N GLN A 11 31.81 -14.62 8.26
CA GLN A 11 32.36 -15.87 7.72
C GLN A 11 33.74 -15.69 7.06
N PHE A 12 33.99 -14.54 6.44
CA PHE A 12 35.29 -14.20 5.83
C PHE A 12 36.38 -14.02 6.90
N LEU A 13 36.06 -13.32 7.99
CA LEU A 13 37.00 -13.15 9.12
C LEU A 13 37.33 -14.49 9.79
N LYS A 14 36.33 -15.38 9.93
CA LYS A 14 36.53 -16.70 10.53
C LYS A 14 37.49 -17.58 9.71
N LYS A 15 37.37 -17.57 8.38
CA LYS A 15 38.30 -18.27 7.48
C LYS A 15 39.71 -17.68 7.47
N ALA A 16 39.85 -16.36 7.62
CA ALA A 16 41.15 -15.70 7.69
C ALA A 16 41.91 -16.02 9.00
N VAL A 17 41.19 -16.21 10.10
CA VAL A 17 41.74 -16.63 11.41
C VAL A 17 42.22 -18.09 11.40
N GLU A 18 41.60 -18.96 10.60
CA GLU A 18 41.93 -20.39 10.51
C GLU A 18 43.14 -20.68 9.58
N SER A 19 43.47 -19.78 8.66
CA SER A 19 44.68 -19.90 7.82
C SER A 19 45.91 -19.32 8.53
N ARG A 20 46.84 -20.18 8.96
CA ARG A 20 48.15 -19.78 9.51
C ARG A 20 48.92 -18.86 8.54
N ALA A 21 48.81 -17.55 8.72
CA ALA A 21 49.72 -16.59 8.10
C ALA A 21 50.07 -15.48 9.11
N GLY A 22 51.34 -15.43 9.51
CA GLY A 22 52.07 -14.29 10.11
C GLY A 22 51.33 -13.34 11.07
N ARG A 23 51.64 -13.44 12.37
CA ARG A 23 51.12 -12.57 13.46
C ARG A 23 51.37 -11.06 13.29
N THR A 24 52.21 -10.62 12.36
CA THR A 24 52.62 -9.21 12.23
C THR A 24 51.80 -8.41 11.21
N SER A 25 51.11 -9.06 10.27
CA SER A 25 50.23 -8.37 9.29
C SER A 25 48.75 -8.38 9.69
N MET A 26 48.34 -9.27 10.59
CA MET A 26 46.95 -9.40 11.04
C MET A 26 46.46 -8.22 11.91
N GLY A 27 47.32 -7.63 12.76
CA GLY A 27 46.94 -6.51 13.63
C GLY A 27 46.57 -5.24 12.86
N VAL A 28 47.21 -5.02 11.72
CA VAL A 28 46.96 -3.85 10.86
C VAL A 28 45.68 -4.04 10.02
N ILE A 29 45.42 -5.26 9.56
CA ILE A 29 44.20 -5.59 8.78
C ILE A 29 42.96 -5.57 9.70
N ALA A 30 43.05 -6.13 10.91
CA ALA A 30 41.97 -6.08 11.89
C ALA A 30 41.71 -4.65 12.40
N GLY A 31 42.75 -3.85 12.60
CA GLY A 31 42.64 -2.44 12.96
C GLY A 31 42.01 -1.59 11.85
N GLY A 32 42.40 -1.79 10.60
CA GLY A 32 41.87 -1.05 9.44
C GLY A 32 40.41 -1.40 9.10
N VAL A 33 40.06 -2.69 9.13
CA VAL A 33 38.66 -3.14 8.93
C VAL A 33 37.77 -2.72 10.10
N GLY A 34 38.31 -2.76 11.33
CA GLY A 34 37.63 -2.27 12.53
C GLY A 34 37.37 -0.75 12.47
N LEU A 35 38.35 0.05 12.07
CA LEU A 35 38.16 1.50 11.89
C LEU A 35 37.17 1.83 10.78
N ALA A 36 37.19 1.11 9.66
CA ALA A 36 36.23 1.30 8.57
C ALA A 36 34.81 0.93 9.01
N MET A 37 34.64 -0.18 9.73
CA MET A 37 33.34 -0.55 10.32
C MET A 37 32.86 0.44 11.37
N VAL A 38 33.75 0.96 12.22
CA VAL A 38 33.42 1.97 13.23
C VAL A 38 33.09 3.31 12.59
N ALA A 39 33.79 3.72 11.53
CA ALA A 39 33.46 4.92 10.76
C ALA A 39 32.12 4.78 10.04
N GLN A 40 31.84 3.61 9.46
CA GLN A 40 30.56 3.30 8.82
C GLN A 40 29.43 3.21 9.85
N TYR A 41 29.67 2.65 11.05
CA TYR A 41 28.75 2.70 12.18
C TYR A 41 28.54 4.12 12.71
N ALA A 42 29.59 4.94 12.76
CA ALA A 42 29.52 6.32 13.23
C ALA A 42 28.81 7.24 12.23
N GLU A 43 28.87 6.94 10.93
CA GLU A 43 28.01 7.61 9.93
C GLU A 43 26.56 7.15 10.03
N VAL A 44 26.29 5.85 10.21
CA VAL A 44 24.92 5.33 10.41
C VAL A 44 24.32 5.78 11.76
N ALA A 45 25.16 6.00 12.77
CA ALA A 45 24.76 6.52 14.09
C ALA A 45 24.51 8.04 14.11
N LYS A 46 24.71 8.76 13.00
CA LYS A 46 24.24 10.15 12.82
C LYS A 46 22.85 10.21 12.20
N ALA A 47 21.95 9.29 12.57
CA ALA A 47 20.53 9.59 12.42
C ALA A 47 20.26 10.88 13.19
N ASP A 48 19.74 11.89 12.51
CA ASP A 48 19.33 13.16 13.12
C ASP A 48 18.45 12.82 14.33
N GLU A 49 18.89 13.15 15.55
CA GLU A 49 18.12 12.82 16.77
C GLU A 49 16.79 13.58 16.85
N LYS A 50 16.52 14.45 15.88
CA LYS A 50 15.30 15.25 15.82
C LYS A 50 14.14 14.42 15.29
N PRO A 51 12.94 14.55 15.89
CA PRO A 51 11.72 13.99 15.31
C PRO A 51 11.50 14.52 13.90
N VAL A 52 11.02 13.65 13.01
CA VAL A 52 10.68 14.01 11.62
C VAL A 52 9.20 13.76 11.35
N PHE A 53 8.67 14.41 10.32
CA PHE A 53 7.31 14.24 9.85
C PHE A 53 7.30 13.30 8.65
N VAL A 54 6.69 12.13 8.80
CA VAL A 54 6.63 11.13 7.74
C VAL A 54 5.24 11.09 7.13
N ILE A 55 5.19 11.11 5.80
CA ILE A 55 3.96 11.02 5.02
C ILE A 55 3.71 9.57 4.64
N ASN A 56 2.52 9.05 4.97
CA ASN A 56 2.07 7.71 4.61
C ASN A 56 3.06 6.57 4.96
N GLY A 57 3.70 6.62 6.14
CA GLY A 57 4.75 5.65 6.53
C GLY A 57 4.34 4.17 6.53
N PHE A 58 3.04 3.88 6.56
CA PHE A 58 2.50 2.51 6.44
C PHE A 58 2.57 1.94 5.01
N TYR A 59 2.81 2.77 3.98
CA TYR A 59 2.64 2.36 2.58
C TYR A 59 3.66 1.29 2.16
N MET A 60 4.90 1.40 2.62
CA MET A 60 5.99 0.50 2.19
C MET A 60 5.71 -0.95 2.59
N SER A 61 5.29 -1.20 3.84
CA SER A 61 4.90 -2.55 4.26
C SER A 61 3.61 -3.03 3.60
N MET A 62 2.65 -2.13 3.36
CA MET A 62 1.42 -2.46 2.63
C MET A 62 1.73 -2.95 1.21
N ARG A 63 2.63 -2.25 0.50
CA ARG A 63 3.11 -2.62 -0.83
C ARG A 63 3.81 -3.99 -0.82
N GLU A 64 4.68 -4.21 0.16
CA GLU A 64 5.45 -5.46 0.31
C GLU A 64 4.58 -6.71 0.47
N LYS A 65 3.34 -6.58 0.97
CA LYS A 65 2.40 -7.71 1.03
C LYS A 65 2.11 -8.31 -0.35
N TYR A 66 2.23 -7.50 -1.40
CA TYR A 66 1.95 -7.87 -2.79
C TYR A 66 3.21 -8.13 -3.60
N THR A 67 4.32 -7.45 -3.29
CA THR A 67 5.55 -7.48 -4.11
C THR A 67 6.67 -8.35 -3.56
N LYS A 68 6.56 -8.86 -2.32
CA LYS A 68 7.56 -9.81 -1.79
C LYS A 68 7.57 -11.12 -2.61
N PRO A 69 8.74 -11.70 -2.91
CA PRO A 69 8.84 -12.98 -3.62
C PRO A 69 7.98 -14.08 -2.99
N GLY A 70 7.32 -14.87 -3.83
CA GLY A 70 6.39 -15.92 -3.40
C GLY A 70 4.99 -15.43 -3.04
N LYS A 71 4.70 -14.12 -3.16
CA LYS A 71 3.34 -13.59 -3.08
C LYS A 71 2.67 -13.59 -4.45
N SER A 72 1.34 -13.62 -4.44
CA SER A 72 0.50 -13.50 -5.61
C SER A 72 -0.90 -13.04 -5.20
N ILE A 73 -1.66 -12.50 -6.13
CA ILE A 73 -3.12 -12.43 -5.99
C ILE A 73 -3.79 -13.50 -6.85
N TYR A 74 -5.02 -13.86 -6.49
CA TYR A 74 -5.92 -14.60 -7.40
C TYR A 74 -7.07 -13.68 -7.78
N PHE A 75 -7.11 -13.24 -9.04
CA PHE A 75 -8.11 -12.30 -9.51
C PHE A 75 -9.28 -13.00 -10.19
N MET A 76 -10.43 -12.35 -10.16
CA MET A 76 -11.63 -12.69 -10.91
C MET A 76 -12.22 -11.40 -11.48
N THR A 77 -12.63 -11.45 -12.74
CA THR A 77 -13.59 -10.50 -13.31
C THR A 77 -14.95 -11.14 -13.21
N VAL A 78 -15.90 -10.42 -12.61
CA VAL A 78 -17.23 -10.96 -12.33
C VAL A 78 -18.31 -10.02 -12.83
N GLU A 79 -19.44 -10.57 -13.26
CA GLU A 79 -20.59 -9.82 -13.74
C GLU A 79 -21.92 -10.37 -13.21
N TRP A 80 -22.91 -9.50 -13.10
CA TRP A 80 -24.29 -9.85 -12.75
C TRP A 80 -25.28 -8.77 -13.25
N PRO A 81 -26.55 -9.09 -13.48
CA PRO A 81 -27.56 -8.08 -13.80
C PRO A 81 -27.73 -7.09 -12.65
N SER A 82 -27.67 -5.78 -12.91
CA SER A 82 -27.82 -4.76 -11.87
C SER A 82 -29.19 -4.81 -11.18
N ALA A 83 -30.22 -5.25 -11.92
CA ALA A 83 -31.56 -5.45 -11.40
C ALA A 83 -31.70 -6.61 -10.39
N SER A 84 -30.79 -7.60 -10.40
CA SER A 84 -30.86 -8.75 -9.48
C SER A 84 -30.08 -8.55 -8.17
N LEU A 85 -29.08 -7.67 -8.17
CA LEU A 85 -28.24 -7.38 -7.02
C LEU A 85 -27.62 -5.98 -7.19
N SER A 86 -27.94 -5.05 -6.30
CA SER A 86 -27.31 -3.72 -6.34
C SER A 86 -25.82 -3.80 -6.00
N TRP A 87 -25.03 -2.84 -6.47
CA TRP A 87 -23.62 -2.76 -6.13
C TRP A 87 -23.38 -2.61 -4.63
N GLU A 88 -24.22 -1.82 -3.96
CA GLU A 88 -24.22 -1.65 -2.51
C GLU A 88 -24.42 -2.99 -1.79
N ASP A 89 -25.41 -3.79 -2.21
CA ASP A 89 -25.66 -5.11 -1.62
C ASP A 89 -24.57 -6.13 -1.95
N PHE A 90 -23.98 -6.06 -3.14
CA PHE A 90 -22.79 -6.84 -3.47
C PHE A 90 -21.66 -6.56 -2.47
N ARG A 91 -21.35 -5.29 -2.17
CA ARG A 91 -20.29 -4.94 -1.22
C ARG A 91 -20.67 -5.23 0.23
N ALA A 92 -21.88 -4.88 0.65
CA ALA A 92 -22.30 -4.99 2.05
C ALA A 92 -22.65 -6.42 2.47
N LYS A 93 -23.36 -7.17 1.61
CA LYS A 93 -23.97 -8.47 1.95
C LYS A 93 -23.22 -9.66 1.35
N VAL A 94 -22.76 -9.56 0.11
CA VAL A 94 -22.04 -10.68 -0.55
C VAL A 94 -20.56 -10.66 -0.17
N LEU A 95 -19.88 -9.54 -0.41
CA LEU A 95 -18.46 -9.38 -0.09
C LEU A 95 -18.24 -9.23 1.42
N GLY A 96 -19.01 -8.36 2.07
CA GLY A 96 -18.91 -8.03 3.48
C GLY A 96 -18.09 -6.77 3.76
N GLY A 97 -18.34 -6.13 4.90
CA GLY A 97 -17.64 -4.93 5.35
C GLY A 97 -16.12 -5.10 5.47
N THR A 98 -15.37 -3.99 5.43
CA THR A 98 -13.90 -3.99 5.43
C THR A 98 -13.30 -4.63 6.67
N ASP A 99 -13.89 -4.41 7.85
CA ASP A 99 -13.57 -5.17 9.06
C ASP A 99 -14.29 -6.53 8.99
N PRO A 100 -13.56 -7.63 8.78
CA PRO A 100 -14.18 -8.93 8.56
C PRO A 100 -14.81 -9.51 9.85
N SER A 101 -14.44 -8.99 11.03
CA SER A 101 -15.05 -9.39 12.31
C SER A 101 -16.46 -8.78 12.52
N ALA A 102 -16.72 -7.65 11.86
CA ALA A 102 -18.00 -6.94 11.88
C ALA A 102 -18.75 -7.02 10.54
N ALA A 103 -18.20 -7.75 9.55
CA ALA A 103 -18.85 -7.96 8.26
C ALA A 103 -20.14 -8.78 8.42
N ALA A 104 -21.11 -8.55 7.52
CA ALA A 104 -22.40 -9.24 7.55
C ALA A 104 -22.23 -10.77 7.61
N ALA A 105 -23.01 -11.42 8.48
CA ALA A 105 -22.96 -12.87 8.63
C ALA A 105 -23.22 -13.58 7.30
N GLY A 106 -22.38 -14.55 6.95
CA GLY A 106 -22.47 -15.28 5.68
C GLY A 106 -21.87 -14.56 4.47
N SER A 107 -21.36 -13.34 4.63
CA SER A 107 -20.56 -12.67 3.60
C SER A 107 -19.18 -13.33 3.43
N VAL A 108 -18.55 -13.14 2.28
CA VAL A 108 -17.22 -13.71 1.97
C VAL A 108 -16.19 -13.34 3.03
N ARG A 109 -16.09 -12.07 3.40
CA ARG A 109 -15.11 -11.61 4.40
C ARG A 109 -15.37 -12.18 5.80
N ASN A 110 -16.64 -12.28 6.19
CA ASN A 110 -17.01 -12.87 7.47
C ASN A 110 -16.70 -14.37 7.51
N ASP A 111 -17.03 -15.11 6.45
CA ASP A 111 -16.76 -16.53 6.36
C ASP A 111 -15.26 -16.81 6.35
N ILE A 112 -14.45 -16.00 5.68
CA ILE A 112 -12.98 -16.09 5.75
C ILE A 112 -12.47 -15.84 7.17
N TYR A 113 -13.05 -14.87 7.89
CA TYR A 113 -12.67 -14.56 9.28
C TYR A 113 -13.02 -15.69 10.25
N LEU A 114 -14.19 -16.30 10.12
CA LEU A 114 -14.63 -17.39 10.99
C LEU A 114 -13.87 -18.69 10.70
N ASN A 115 -13.53 -18.94 9.43
CA ASN A 115 -12.96 -20.22 8.98
C ASN A 115 -11.46 -20.13 8.63
N TRP A 116 -10.74 -19.10 9.07
CA TRP A 116 -9.38 -18.83 8.61
C TRP A 116 -8.41 -20.01 8.77
N GLU A 117 -8.55 -20.82 9.83
CA GLU A 117 -7.72 -22.02 10.05
C GLU A 117 -8.01 -23.12 9.03
N SER A 118 -9.29 -23.44 8.79
CA SER A 118 -9.67 -24.46 7.80
C SER A 118 -9.38 -24.01 6.37
N LEU A 119 -9.37 -22.70 6.13
CA LEU A 119 -8.93 -22.07 4.89
C LEU A 119 -7.41 -21.95 4.75
N LYS A 120 -6.64 -22.40 5.77
CA LYS A 120 -5.17 -22.42 5.80
C LYS A 120 -4.51 -21.04 5.71
N LEU A 121 -5.15 -20.01 6.25
CA LEU A 121 -4.55 -18.68 6.36
C LEU A 121 -3.45 -18.69 7.44
N PRO A 122 -2.38 -17.89 7.27
CA PRO A 122 -1.28 -17.83 8.23
C PRO A 122 -1.65 -17.15 9.57
N GLY A 123 -2.81 -16.51 9.64
CA GLY A 123 -3.29 -15.85 10.84
C GLY A 123 -4.72 -15.35 10.65
N LYS A 124 -5.35 -15.03 11.78
CA LYS A 124 -6.72 -14.53 11.81
C LYS A 124 -6.84 -13.19 11.04
N PRO A 125 -7.80 -13.07 10.10
CA PRO A 125 -8.00 -11.84 9.32
C PRO A 125 -8.24 -10.60 10.17
N ASN A 126 -7.82 -9.46 9.63
CA ASN A 126 -8.00 -8.12 10.22
C ASN A 126 -8.37 -7.11 9.13
N VAL A 127 -8.51 -5.83 9.47
CA VAL A 127 -8.90 -4.77 8.52
C VAL A 127 -7.98 -4.67 7.29
N GLY A 128 -6.67 -4.83 7.45
CA GLY A 128 -5.72 -4.79 6.34
C GLY A 128 -5.69 -6.09 5.54
N ASP A 129 -5.66 -7.21 6.27
CA ASP A 129 -5.65 -8.58 5.74
C ASP A 129 -7.04 -9.22 5.90
N ASN A 130 -8.00 -8.72 5.13
CA ASN A 130 -9.42 -9.09 5.21
C ASN A 130 -9.87 -10.09 4.13
N GLY A 131 -8.95 -10.93 3.63
CA GLY A 131 -9.24 -11.96 2.64
C GLY A 131 -9.38 -11.47 1.20
N VAL A 132 -10.36 -10.61 0.91
CA VAL A 132 -10.73 -10.25 -0.48
C VAL A 132 -10.90 -8.75 -0.71
N HIS A 133 -10.52 -8.33 -1.90
CA HIS A 133 -10.82 -7.02 -2.48
C HIS A 133 -11.89 -7.14 -3.56
N ALA A 134 -12.75 -6.13 -3.69
CA ALA A 134 -13.59 -5.93 -4.87
C ALA A 134 -13.78 -4.43 -5.15
N SER A 135 -13.94 -4.09 -6.42
CA SER A 135 -14.20 -2.72 -6.91
C SER A 135 -15.35 -2.02 -6.16
N ALA A 136 -15.22 -0.70 -5.91
CA ALA A 136 -16.25 0.05 -5.19
C ALA A 136 -17.39 0.58 -6.08
N SER A 137 -17.21 0.56 -7.40
CA SER A 137 -18.20 0.99 -8.40
C SER A 137 -17.90 0.39 -9.78
N PRO A 138 -18.82 0.49 -10.76
CA PRO A 138 -18.57 0.14 -12.16
C PRO A 138 -17.37 0.90 -12.74
N PHE A 139 -17.21 2.17 -12.36
CA PHE A 139 -16.10 3.01 -12.78
C PHE A 139 -14.77 2.49 -12.22
N GLU A 140 -14.70 2.20 -10.92
CA GLU A 140 -13.50 1.62 -10.34
C GLU A 140 -13.20 0.23 -10.89
N GLY A 141 -14.23 -0.58 -11.17
CA GLY A 141 -14.06 -1.87 -11.81
C GLY A 141 -13.40 -1.75 -13.17
N MET A 142 -13.77 -0.74 -13.97
CA MET A 142 -13.09 -0.42 -15.22
C MET A 142 -11.63 0.00 -14.95
N CYS A 143 -11.39 0.97 -14.07
CA CYS A 143 -10.02 1.41 -13.72
C CYS A 143 -9.11 0.24 -13.31
N GLU A 144 -9.64 -0.68 -12.50
CA GLU A 144 -8.93 -1.85 -12.02
C GLU A 144 -8.64 -2.86 -13.14
N ARG A 145 -9.59 -3.11 -14.06
CA ARG A 145 -9.33 -3.99 -15.21
C ARG A 145 -8.29 -3.39 -16.16
N LEU A 146 -8.32 -2.08 -16.40
CA LEU A 146 -7.29 -1.36 -17.17
C LEU A 146 -5.91 -1.55 -16.54
N ASN A 147 -5.79 -1.29 -15.23
CA ASN A 147 -4.53 -1.42 -14.49
C ASN A 147 -4.06 -2.88 -14.40
N TRP A 148 -4.84 -3.75 -13.75
CA TRP A 148 -4.43 -5.10 -13.39
C TRP A 148 -4.35 -6.06 -14.58
N LEU A 149 -5.25 -5.91 -15.56
CA LEU A 149 -5.38 -6.85 -16.68
C LEU A 149 -4.89 -6.29 -18.00
N GLY A 150 -4.49 -5.01 -18.06
CA GLY A 150 -4.13 -4.34 -19.31
C GLY A 150 -5.30 -4.28 -20.29
N ALA A 151 -6.54 -4.24 -19.79
CA ALA A 151 -7.71 -4.12 -20.64
C ALA A 151 -7.71 -2.77 -21.36
N ASP A 152 -8.17 -2.76 -22.61
CA ASP A 152 -8.31 -1.54 -23.39
C ASP A 152 -9.63 -0.84 -23.07
N LEU A 153 -9.58 0.48 -22.88
CA LEU A 153 -10.73 1.28 -22.46
C LEU A 153 -11.90 1.19 -23.45
N GLU A 154 -11.61 1.19 -24.75
CA GLU A 154 -12.62 1.11 -25.82
C GLU A 154 -13.32 -0.25 -25.89
N SER A 155 -12.65 -1.30 -25.41
CA SER A 155 -13.20 -2.66 -25.37
C SER A 155 -13.80 -3.05 -24.02
N ASP A 156 -13.50 -2.32 -22.94
CA ASP A 156 -14.09 -2.55 -21.62
C ASP A 156 -15.59 -2.23 -21.61
N TYR A 157 -16.41 -3.06 -20.98
CA TYR A 157 -17.88 -2.89 -20.97
C TYR A 157 -18.32 -1.51 -20.49
N PHE A 158 -17.77 -1.05 -19.36
CA PHE A 158 -18.15 0.25 -18.79
C PHE A 158 -17.36 1.40 -19.45
N GLY A 159 -16.10 1.16 -19.80
CA GLY A 159 -15.26 2.10 -20.55
C GLY A 159 -15.88 2.49 -21.90
N ALA A 160 -16.26 1.51 -22.71
CA ALA A 160 -16.93 1.71 -23.99
C ALA A 160 -18.25 2.47 -23.84
N ALA A 161 -18.99 2.23 -22.75
CA ALA A 161 -20.24 2.94 -22.47
C ALA A 161 -20.00 4.43 -22.17
N LEU A 162 -18.97 4.78 -21.39
CA LEU A 162 -18.59 6.17 -21.12
C LEU A 162 -18.23 6.91 -22.42
N LEU A 163 -17.43 6.26 -23.29
CA LEU A 163 -17.01 6.83 -24.57
C LEU A 163 -18.19 6.99 -25.53
N LYS A 164 -19.04 5.97 -25.65
CA LYS A 164 -20.25 6.00 -26.49
C LYS A 164 -21.25 7.06 -26.00
N ALA A 165 -21.28 7.33 -24.70
CA ALA A 165 -22.09 8.39 -24.12
C ALA A 165 -21.53 9.80 -24.38
N GLY A 166 -20.31 9.92 -24.90
CA GLY A 166 -19.70 11.18 -25.33
C GLY A 166 -18.65 11.75 -24.37
N ILE A 167 -18.28 11.03 -23.31
CA ILE A 167 -17.18 11.49 -22.43
C ILE A 167 -15.85 11.31 -23.19
N PRO A 168 -15.01 12.35 -23.35
CA PRO A 168 -13.74 12.24 -24.05
C PRO A 168 -12.84 11.19 -23.41
N LYS A 169 -12.15 10.39 -24.25
CA LYS A 169 -11.20 9.36 -23.80
C LYS A 169 -10.19 9.91 -22.79
N GLN A 170 -9.62 11.09 -23.06
CA GLN A 170 -8.65 11.70 -22.16
C GLN A 170 -9.24 12.01 -20.79
N THR A 171 -10.48 12.52 -20.72
CA THR A 171 -11.17 12.78 -19.46
C THR A 171 -11.34 11.50 -18.62
N VAL A 172 -11.73 10.39 -19.26
CA VAL A 172 -11.84 9.10 -18.57
C VAL A 172 -10.49 8.63 -18.04
N LEU A 173 -9.42 8.74 -18.84
CA LEU A 173 -8.06 8.37 -18.44
C LEU A 173 -7.54 9.24 -17.29
N ASP A 174 -7.78 10.54 -17.32
CA ASP A 174 -7.41 11.48 -16.25
C ASP A 174 -8.14 11.16 -14.94
N TRP A 175 -9.36 10.60 -15.02
CA TRP A 175 -10.12 10.17 -13.85
C TRP A 175 -9.62 8.87 -13.22
N THR A 176 -8.82 8.06 -13.92
CA THR A 176 -8.33 6.78 -13.38
C THR A 176 -7.39 6.92 -12.18
N ILE A 177 -6.82 8.11 -11.96
CA ILE A 177 -5.96 8.44 -10.82
C ILE A 177 -6.71 9.10 -9.65
N ASP A 178 -8.04 9.06 -9.67
CA ASP A 178 -8.93 9.63 -8.66
C ASP A 178 -8.72 11.15 -8.39
N PRO A 179 -8.82 12.01 -9.41
CA PRO A 179 -8.73 13.45 -9.23
C PRO A 179 -9.89 14.03 -8.43
N GLN A 180 -9.66 15.21 -7.89
CA GLN A 180 -10.71 16.02 -7.25
C GLN A 180 -11.46 16.82 -8.32
N VAL A 181 -12.73 16.49 -8.55
CA VAL A 181 -13.59 17.11 -9.57
C VAL A 181 -14.68 17.99 -8.94
N PRO A 182 -15.08 19.11 -9.57
CA PRO A 182 -16.22 19.90 -9.11
C PRO A 182 -17.53 19.20 -9.49
N PHE A 183 -18.48 19.13 -8.55
CA PHE A 183 -19.82 18.63 -8.81
C PHE A 183 -20.86 19.24 -7.86
N LYS A 184 -21.92 19.83 -8.43
CA LYS A 184 -23.06 20.43 -7.70
C LYS A 184 -22.65 21.34 -6.52
N GLY A 185 -21.69 22.23 -6.74
CA GLY A 185 -21.23 23.18 -5.72
C GLY A 185 -20.25 22.60 -4.69
N SER A 186 -19.87 21.33 -4.82
CA SER A 186 -18.84 20.68 -4.03
C SER A 186 -17.62 20.32 -4.91
N LYS A 187 -16.48 20.04 -4.28
CA LYS A 187 -15.30 19.45 -4.93
C LYS A 187 -14.92 18.19 -4.16
N GLY A 188 -14.77 17.07 -4.85
CA GLY A 188 -14.53 15.77 -4.23
C GLY A 188 -13.89 14.77 -5.17
N SER A 189 -13.52 13.61 -4.64
CA SER A 189 -12.98 12.50 -5.42
C SER A 189 -14.03 12.00 -6.43
N ILE A 190 -13.60 11.73 -7.66
CA ILE A 190 -14.47 11.11 -8.67
C ILE A 190 -14.87 9.69 -8.26
N PHE A 191 -13.98 8.95 -7.59
CA PHE A 191 -14.30 7.62 -7.04
C PHE A 191 -15.37 7.71 -5.96
N ASP A 192 -15.20 8.61 -4.97
CA ASP A 192 -16.20 8.86 -3.91
C ASP A 192 -17.56 9.27 -4.50
N PHE A 193 -17.58 10.06 -5.57
CA PHE A 193 -18.83 10.44 -6.22
C PHE A 193 -19.52 9.28 -6.95
N LEU A 194 -18.80 8.24 -7.37
CA LEU A 194 -19.35 7.13 -8.13
C LEU A 194 -19.47 5.84 -7.32
N GLU A 195 -19.01 5.82 -6.06
CA GLU A 195 -19.06 4.69 -5.15
C GLU A 195 -20.49 4.16 -4.93
N ASP A 196 -20.63 2.83 -4.80
CA ASP A 196 -21.86 2.10 -4.50
C ASP A 196 -23.02 2.29 -5.51
N MET A 197 -22.72 2.85 -6.68
CA MET A 197 -23.71 3.00 -7.75
C MET A 197 -23.77 1.78 -8.67
N ASP A 198 -24.98 1.42 -9.10
CA ASP A 198 -25.15 0.49 -10.22
C ASP A 198 -24.69 1.10 -11.55
N ALA A 199 -24.40 0.25 -12.54
CA ALA A 199 -23.85 0.67 -13.84
C ALA A 199 -24.60 1.84 -14.50
N GLN A 200 -25.92 1.75 -14.65
CA GLN A 200 -26.69 2.80 -15.32
C GLN A 200 -26.68 4.15 -14.57
N PRO A 201 -27.00 4.23 -13.26
CA PRO A 201 -26.88 5.50 -12.53
C PRO A 201 -25.43 6.00 -12.43
N CYS A 202 -24.44 5.11 -12.33
CA CYS A 202 -23.02 5.48 -12.36
C CYS A 202 -22.64 6.18 -13.67
N LEU A 203 -23.06 5.63 -14.83
CA LEU A 203 -22.83 6.24 -16.14
C LEU A 203 -23.48 7.62 -16.25
N LYS A 204 -24.75 7.75 -15.79
CA LYS A 204 -25.46 9.03 -15.79
C LYS A 204 -24.75 10.08 -14.93
N LYS A 205 -24.30 9.71 -13.73
CA LYS A 205 -23.58 10.63 -12.84
C LYS A 205 -22.21 11.01 -13.41
N ALA A 206 -21.50 10.08 -14.04
CA ALA A 206 -20.25 10.37 -14.75
C ALA A 206 -20.45 11.40 -15.88
N LEU A 207 -21.54 11.28 -16.65
CA LEU A 207 -21.91 12.29 -17.66
C LEU A 207 -22.15 13.66 -17.02
N ASP A 208 -22.97 13.73 -15.96
CA ASP A 208 -23.24 14.99 -15.26
C ASP A 208 -21.97 15.65 -14.72
N ILE A 209 -21.04 14.86 -14.19
CA ILE A 209 -19.74 15.35 -13.69
C ILE A 209 -18.85 15.83 -14.85
N SER A 210 -18.86 15.14 -15.98
CA SER A 210 -18.03 15.52 -17.13
C SER A 210 -18.42 16.86 -17.76
N GLY A 211 -19.66 17.31 -17.56
CA GLY A 211 -20.19 18.54 -18.14
C GLY A 211 -20.41 18.48 -19.66
N VAL A 212 -20.25 17.32 -20.29
CA VAL A 212 -20.56 17.16 -21.72
C VAL A 212 -22.06 17.33 -21.95
N SER A 213 -22.44 17.99 -23.04
CA SER A 213 -23.84 18.06 -23.44
C SER A 213 -24.27 16.69 -23.97
N TYR A 214 -25.34 16.13 -23.40
CA TYR A 214 -25.89 14.86 -23.82
C TYR A 214 -27.41 14.90 -23.88
N ASN A 215 -28.00 14.08 -24.76
CA ASN A 215 -29.44 13.85 -24.77
C ASN A 215 -29.76 12.71 -23.80
N SER A 216 -30.56 12.99 -22.76
CA SER A 216 -30.93 12.00 -21.74
C SER A 216 -31.69 10.79 -22.31
N TRP A 217 -32.28 10.93 -23.49
CA TRP A 217 -32.94 9.85 -24.24
C TRP A 217 -31.98 8.97 -25.04
N ASN A 218 -30.70 9.37 -25.18
CA ASN A 218 -29.70 8.68 -26.00
C ASN A 218 -28.44 8.30 -25.20
N ILE A 219 -28.61 7.95 -23.92
CA ILE A 219 -27.54 7.39 -23.09
C ILE A 219 -27.47 5.88 -23.36
N PRO A 220 -26.28 5.29 -23.60
CA PRO A 220 -26.12 3.85 -23.72
C PRO A 220 -26.75 3.11 -22.54
N SER A 221 -27.44 2.01 -22.84
CA SER A 221 -27.96 1.11 -21.80
C SER A 221 -26.82 0.22 -21.30
N VAL A 222 -26.65 0.19 -19.98
CA VAL A 222 -25.75 -0.70 -19.25
C VAL A 222 -26.53 -1.36 -18.11
N ASP A 223 -26.84 -2.63 -18.30
CA ASP A 223 -27.76 -3.43 -17.48
C ASP A 223 -27.03 -4.41 -16.54
N LYS A 224 -25.72 -4.52 -16.67
CA LYS A 224 -24.88 -5.38 -15.82
C LYS A 224 -23.92 -4.57 -14.97
N ASN A 225 -23.74 -5.01 -13.74
CA ASN A 225 -22.61 -4.64 -12.92
C ASN A 225 -21.43 -5.57 -13.25
N MET A 226 -20.22 -5.02 -13.33
CA MET A 226 -19.01 -5.78 -13.64
C MET A 226 -17.86 -5.30 -12.75
N ALA A 227 -17.42 -6.16 -11.84
CA ALA A 227 -16.38 -5.86 -10.86
C ALA A 227 -15.08 -6.61 -11.14
N PHE A 228 -13.96 -6.02 -10.74
CA PHE A 228 -12.70 -6.72 -10.53
C PHE A 228 -12.59 -7.10 -9.06
N VAL A 229 -12.27 -8.36 -8.81
CA VAL A 229 -12.16 -8.95 -7.48
C VAL A 229 -10.80 -9.63 -7.39
N PHE A 230 -10.13 -9.56 -6.25
CA PHE A 230 -9.01 -10.45 -6.00
C PHE A 230 -8.93 -10.93 -4.57
N ILE A 231 -8.48 -12.18 -4.42
CA ILE A 231 -8.07 -12.74 -3.14
C ILE A 231 -6.68 -12.19 -2.82
N LYS A 232 -6.55 -11.55 -1.66
CA LYS A 232 -5.32 -10.90 -1.20
C LYS A 232 -4.22 -11.94 -0.93
N PRO A 233 -2.93 -11.59 -1.01
CA PRO A 233 -1.84 -12.55 -0.94
C PRO A 233 -1.78 -13.44 0.31
N HIS A 234 -2.29 -12.96 1.46
CA HIS A 234 -2.33 -13.76 2.68
C HIS A 234 -3.41 -14.86 2.66
N ALA A 235 -4.40 -14.76 1.77
CA ALA A 235 -5.55 -15.66 1.69
C ALA A 235 -5.61 -16.45 0.39
N VAL A 236 -4.56 -16.41 -0.46
CA VAL A 236 -4.52 -17.22 -1.69
C VAL A 236 -4.26 -18.69 -1.33
N THR A 237 -5.34 -19.41 -1.05
CA THR A 237 -5.38 -20.86 -0.83
C THR A 237 -6.45 -21.49 -1.74
N GLU A 238 -6.36 -22.79 -2.03
CA GLU A 238 -7.39 -23.45 -2.84
C GLU A 238 -8.75 -23.44 -2.14
N GLU A 239 -8.77 -23.54 -0.81
CA GLU A 239 -9.97 -23.48 0.02
C GLU A 239 -10.63 -22.10 -0.06
N THR A 240 -9.84 -21.01 0.00
CA THR A 240 -10.37 -19.66 -0.14
C THR A 240 -10.88 -19.41 -1.56
N LYS A 241 -10.18 -19.89 -2.59
CA LYS A 241 -10.66 -19.80 -3.98
C LYS A 241 -12.01 -20.51 -4.13
N ALA A 242 -12.14 -21.73 -3.62
CA ALA A 242 -13.37 -22.50 -3.68
C ALA A 242 -14.52 -21.80 -2.94
N LEU A 243 -14.26 -21.27 -1.73
CA LEU A 243 -15.24 -20.51 -0.96
C LEU A 243 -15.76 -19.30 -1.74
N VAL A 244 -14.86 -18.47 -2.28
CA VAL A 244 -15.24 -17.24 -3.01
C VAL A 244 -16.05 -17.58 -4.26
N LYS A 245 -15.61 -18.57 -5.04
CA LYS A 245 -16.34 -19.02 -6.25
C LYS A 245 -17.73 -19.54 -5.90
N SER A 246 -17.84 -20.37 -4.86
CA SER A 246 -19.13 -20.90 -4.40
C SER A 246 -20.07 -19.79 -3.97
N LYS A 247 -19.56 -18.79 -3.23
CA LYS A 247 -20.36 -17.64 -2.79
C LYS A 247 -20.88 -16.84 -3.96
N PHE A 248 -20.02 -16.47 -4.90
CA PHE A 248 -20.42 -15.73 -6.10
C PHE A 248 -21.45 -16.52 -6.92
N GLY A 249 -21.22 -17.81 -7.17
CA GLY A 249 -22.20 -18.65 -7.88
C GLY A 249 -23.56 -18.71 -7.18
N SER A 250 -23.58 -18.87 -5.85
CA SER A 250 -24.82 -18.89 -5.07
C SER A 250 -25.56 -17.54 -5.02
N SER A 251 -24.84 -16.45 -5.28
CA SER A 251 -25.40 -15.09 -5.36
C SER A 251 -25.77 -14.67 -6.78
N GLY A 252 -25.74 -15.58 -7.76
CA GLY A 252 -26.06 -15.28 -9.16
C GLY A 252 -24.99 -14.45 -9.88
N ILE A 253 -23.77 -14.40 -9.34
CA ILE A 253 -22.63 -13.69 -9.92
C ILE A 253 -21.83 -14.66 -10.79
N THR A 254 -21.59 -14.25 -12.04
CA THR A 254 -20.83 -15.04 -13.01
C THR A 254 -19.38 -14.59 -13.03
N ILE A 255 -18.44 -15.54 -12.93
CA ILE A 255 -17.00 -15.28 -13.14
C ILE A 255 -16.71 -15.42 -14.63
N THR A 256 -16.27 -14.34 -15.28
CA THR A 256 -16.00 -14.30 -16.73
C THR A 256 -14.53 -14.48 -17.07
N LYS A 257 -13.64 -14.15 -16.12
CA LYS A 257 -12.20 -14.34 -16.23
C LYS A 257 -11.61 -14.54 -14.85
N GLU A 258 -10.61 -15.39 -14.72
CA GLU A 258 -9.86 -15.56 -13.49
C GLU A 258 -8.42 -15.97 -13.76
N GLY A 259 -7.54 -15.76 -12.78
CA GLY A 259 -6.14 -16.10 -12.91
C GLY A 259 -5.29 -15.64 -11.74
N SER A 260 -3.99 -15.85 -11.84
CA SER A 260 -3.01 -15.42 -10.86
C SER A 260 -2.10 -14.34 -11.42
N LEU A 261 -1.73 -13.38 -10.58
CA LEU A 261 -0.67 -12.41 -10.85
C LEU A 261 0.37 -12.53 -9.74
N ASP A 262 1.61 -12.80 -10.10
CA ASP A 262 2.71 -13.00 -9.17
C ASP A 262 3.32 -11.67 -8.70
N ALA A 263 4.04 -11.73 -7.57
CA ALA A 263 4.69 -10.58 -6.97
C ALA A 263 5.62 -9.83 -7.94
N LYS A 264 6.33 -10.56 -8.79
CA LYS A 264 7.25 -9.98 -9.78
C LYS A 264 6.49 -9.11 -10.77
N THR A 265 5.43 -9.63 -11.37
CA THR A 265 4.58 -8.89 -12.31
C THR A 265 3.95 -7.67 -11.65
N ILE A 266 3.46 -7.82 -10.42
CA ILE A 266 2.85 -6.72 -9.65
C ILE A 266 3.87 -5.60 -9.41
N ASP A 267 5.11 -5.95 -9.05
CA ASP A 267 6.19 -4.99 -8.78
C ASP A 267 6.66 -4.28 -10.07
N GLU A 268 6.99 -5.05 -11.11
CA GLU A 268 7.52 -4.53 -12.38
C GLU A 268 6.53 -3.58 -13.07
N LYS A 269 5.24 -3.94 -13.06
CA LYS A 269 4.17 -3.12 -13.65
C LYS A 269 3.58 -2.08 -12.69
N LYS A 270 4.05 -2.03 -11.44
CA LYS A 270 3.55 -1.12 -10.40
C LYS A 270 2.04 -1.23 -10.17
N LEU A 271 1.46 -2.43 -10.30
CA LEU A 271 0.00 -2.62 -10.32
C LEU A 271 -0.65 -2.20 -9.00
N ILE A 272 -0.03 -2.58 -7.88
CA ILE A 272 -0.54 -2.20 -6.55
C ILE A 272 -0.34 -0.72 -6.27
N ASP A 273 0.72 -0.11 -6.82
CA ASP A 273 0.99 1.32 -6.70
C ASP A 273 -0.04 2.14 -7.48
N GLN A 274 -0.41 1.71 -8.68
CA GLN A 274 -1.49 2.33 -9.46
C GLN A 274 -2.85 2.13 -8.82
N HIS A 275 -3.12 0.94 -8.26
CA HIS A 275 -4.37 0.66 -7.56
C HIS A 275 -4.54 1.56 -6.31
N TYR A 276 -3.46 1.87 -5.60
CA TYR A 276 -3.44 2.81 -4.48
C TYR A 276 -2.75 4.14 -4.83
N TYR A 277 -2.93 4.64 -6.06
CA TYR A 277 -2.17 5.77 -6.60
C TYR A 277 -2.11 6.99 -5.68
N SER A 278 -3.26 7.39 -5.12
CA SER A 278 -3.34 8.59 -4.26
C SER A 278 -2.45 8.51 -3.01
N ILE A 279 -2.23 7.30 -2.47
CA ILE A 279 -1.36 7.02 -1.32
C ILE A 279 0.08 6.80 -1.80
N ALA A 280 0.26 5.95 -2.82
CA ALA A 280 1.53 5.53 -3.37
C ALA A 280 2.36 6.71 -3.87
N ASN A 281 1.72 7.59 -4.65
CA ASN A 281 2.33 8.78 -5.23
C ASN A 281 2.92 9.69 -4.12
N LYS A 282 2.18 9.91 -3.04
CA LYS A 282 2.64 10.73 -1.90
C LYS A 282 3.67 10.04 -1.02
N ALA A 283 3.62 8.70 -0.95
CA ALA A 283 4.53 7.92 -0.15
C ALA A 283 5.90 7.71 -0.81
N THR A 284 5.98 7.77 -2.14
CA THR A 284 7.18 7.32 -2.88
C THR A 284 7.65 8.22 -4.03
N LEU A 285 6.76 8.96 -4.70
CA LEU A 285 7.11 9.70 -5.93
C LEU A 285 7.20 11.21 -5.70
N GLN A 286 6.18 11.81 -5.09
CA GLN A 286 6.14 13.23 -4.81
C GLN A 286 7.11 13.58 -3.69
N LYS A 287 7.81 14.70 -3.85
CA LYS A 287 8.63 15.26 -2.77
C LYS A 287 7.75 16.08 -1.82
N PRO A 288 8.08 16.12 -0.53
CA PRO A 288 7.30 16.85 0.48
C PRO A 288 6.97 18.30 0.11
N LYS A 289 7.92 19.01 -0.52
CA LYS A 289 7.73 20.40 -0.97
C LYS A 289 6.65 20.58 -2.05
N ASP A 290 6.34 19.52 -2.79
CA ASP A 290 5.34 19.53 -3.87
C ASP A 290 3.95 19.12 -3.34
N LEU A 291 3.86 18.77 -2.06
CA LEU A 291 2.62 18.41 -1.38
C LEU A 291 2.02 19.64 -0.73
N ASN A 292 0.76 19.91 -1.09
CA ASN A 292 0.00 21.05 -0.61
C ASN A 292 -1.21 20.56 0.21
N PRO A 293 -1.05 20.27 1.51
CA PRO A 293 -2.19 20.03 2.38
C PRO A 293 -3.16 21.21 2.37
N PRO A 294 -4.48 20.99 2.57
CA PRO A 294 -5.43 22.10 2.67
C PRO A 294 -5.05 23.09 3.79
N ALA A 295 -5.26 24.39 3.59
CA ALA A 295 -4.89 25.45 4.55
C ALA A 295 -5.42 25.18 5.98
N ALA A 296 -6.72 24.87 6.11
CA ALA A 296 -7.33 24.52 7.40
C ALA A 296 -6.72 23.27 8.08
N LYS A 297 -5.98 22.44 7.33
CA LYS A 297 -5.26 21.29 7.88
C LYS A 297 -3.80 21.61 8.19
N GLN A 298 -3.20 22.59 7.52
CA GLN A 298 -1.90 23.13 7.89
C GLN A 298 -2.00 23.90 9.22
N GLU A 299 -3.09 24.64 9.46
CA GLU A 299 -3.39 25.26 10.76
C GLU A 299 -3.44 24.21 11.88
N LYS A 300 -4.20 23.13 11.68
CA LYS A 300 -4.27 22.02 12.64
C LYS A 300 -2.94 21.31 12.84
N PHE A 301 -2.10 21.23 11.80
CA PHE A 301 -0.75 20.70 11.92
C PHE A 301 0.10 21.60 12.84
N ALA A 302 0.01 22.92 12.66
CA ALA A 302 0.71 23.88 13.50
C ALA A 302 0.25 23.83 14.96
N GLU A 303 -1.07 23.77 15.21
CA GLU A 303 -1.64 23.59 16.54
C GLU A 303 -1.16 22.30 17.21
N MET A 304 -1.15 21.19 16.46
CA MET A 304 -0.81 19.87 16.98
C MET A 304 0.68 19.72 17.29
N PHE A 305 1.55 20.27 16.45
CA PHE A 305 2.99 19.99 16.50
C PHE A 305 3.84 21.19 16.91
N GLY A 306 3.25 22.38 17.06
CA GLY A 306 3.95 23.61 17.44
C GLY A 306 4.88 24.16 16.36
N ILE A 307 4.69 23.75 15.10
CA ILE A 307 5.50 24.17 13.94
C ILE A 307 4.60 24.23 12.70
N THR A 308 4.73 25.28 11.88
CA THR A 308 3.96 25.39 10.63
C THR A 308 4.45 24.37 9.61
N TRP A 309 3.58 24.03 8.64
CA TRP A 309 3.95 23.11 7.56
C TRP A 309 5.13 23.66 6.75
N GLU A 310 5.09 24.95 6.42
CA GLU A 310 6.14 25.67 5.70
C GLU A 310 7.46 25.59 6.46
N LYS A 311 7.43 25.85 7.78
CA LYS A 311 8.65 25.82 8.60
C LYS A 311 9.22 24.42 8.72
N ALA A 312 8.37 23.39 8.85
CA ALA A 312 8.82 22.00 8.86
C ALA A 312 9.48 21.60 7.53
N LEU A 313 8.99 22.11 6.40
CA LEU A 313 9.63 21.92 5.09
C LEU A 313 10.96 22.66 4.99
N GLU A 314 11.01 23.93 5.40
CA GLU A 314 12.24 24.75 5.42
C GLU A 314 13.33 24.13 6.30
N ASP A 315 12.95 23.56 7.45
CA ASP A 315 13.86 22.90 8.38
C ASP A 315 14.27 21.48 7.94
N GLY A 316 13.78 21.01 6.79
CA GLY A 316 14.10 19.68 6.25
C GLY A 316 13.59 18.53 7.12
N LEU A 317 12.46 18.73 7.81
CA LEU A 317 11.89 17.76 8.75
C LEU A 317 10.82 16.85 8.12
N VAL A 318 10.34 17.16 6.92
CA VAL A 318 9.25 16.41 6.28
C VAL A 318 9.81 15.46 5.21
N TYR A 319 9.36 14.21 5.25
CA TYR A 319 9.78 13.14 4.34
C TYR A 319 8.56 12.35 3.85
N ASN A 320 8.60 11.90 2.60
CA ASN A 320 7.71 10.82 2.18
C ASN A 320 8.18 9.48 2.78
N ALA A 321 7.36 8.44 2.73
CA ALA A 321 7.70 7.15 3.35
C ALA A 321 9.01 6.55 2.83
N ALA A 322 9.26 6.63 1.52
CA ALA A 322 10.48 6.08 0.91
C ALA A 322 11.75 6.84 1.37
N ASP A 323 11.75 8.17 1.28
CA ASP A 323 12.85 9.03 1.71
C ASP A 323 13.07 8.91 3.23
N ALA A 324 11.99 8.74 4.01
CA ALA A 324 12.07 8.54 5.46
C ALA A 324 12.72 7.20 5.82
N CYS A 325 12.43 6.12 5.08
CA CYS A 325 13.08 4.83 5.27
C CYS A 325 14.60 4.95 5.04
N GLU A 326 15.01 5.64 3.99
CA GLU A 326 16.43 5.90 3.70
C GLU A 326 17.09 6.77 4.79
N LYS A 327 16.47 7.90 5.16
CA LYS A 327 16.98 8.84 6.17
C LYS A 327 17.14 8.21 7.56
N LEU A 328 16.19 7.35 7.95
CA LEU A 328 16.18 6.71 9.27
C LEU A 328 16.88 5.34 9.28
N GLY A 329 17.32 4.83 8.12
CA GLY A 329 17.98 3.53 8.01
C GLY A 329 17.06 2.34 8.35
N VAL A 330 15.76 2.48 8.11
CA VAL A 330 14.74 1.47 8.42
C VAL A 330 14.10 0.88 7.18
N ASP A 331 13.60 -0.35 7.28
CA ASP A 331 12.77 -0.92 6.23
C ASP A 331 11.28 -0.52 6.35
N GLY A 332 10.45 -0.94 5.39
CA GLY A 332 9.03 -0.61 5.39
C GLY A 332 8.26 -1.19 6.58
N THR A 333 8.69 -2.32 7.12
CA THR A 333 8.05 -2.97 8.28
C THR A 333 8.35 -2.19 9.56
N GLU A 334 9.60 -1.77 9.73
CA GLU A 334 10.02 -0.90 10.82
C GLU A 334 9.35 0.48 10.73
N MET A 335 9.28 1.06 9.54
CA MET A 335 8.57 2.33 9.31
C MET A 335 7.08 2.23 9.67
N GLU A 336 6.38 1.16 9.27
CA GLU A 336 4.98 0.96 9.68
C GLU A 336 4.84 0.88 11.20
N LYS A 337 5.75 0.19 11.88
CA LYS A 337 5.74 0.06 13.34
C LYS A 337 5.91 1.42 14.01
N ILE A 338 6.88 2.22 13.57
CA ILE A 338 7.17 3.56 14.12
C ILE A 338 6.00 4.51 13.83
N PHE A 339 5.53 4.56 12.58
CA PHE A 339 4.39 5.37 12.17
C PHE A 339 3.10 4.99 12.92
N GLY A 340 2.86 3.68 13.08
CA GLY A 340 1.71 3.14 13.82
C GLY A 340 1.76 3.48 15.31
N ALA A 341 2.95 3.46 15.93
CA ALA A 341 3.14 3.89 17.31
C ALA A 341 2.84 5.39 17.47
N ALA A 342 3.34 6.24 16.56
CA ALA A 342 3.04 7.67 16.54
C ALA A 342 1.54 7.94 16.41
N LYS A 343 0.85 7.23 15.52
CA LYS A 343 -0.62 7.32 15.37
C LYS A 343 -1.36 6.95 16.66
N LYS A 344 -0.96 5.87 17.33
CA LYS A 344 -1.56 5.46 18.62
C LYS A 344 -1.31 6.47 19.73
N ALA A 345 -0.17 7.16 19.70
CA ALA A 345 0.17 8.23 20.64
C ALA A 345 -0.53 9.56 20.34
N GLY A 346 -1.38 9.64 19.31
CA GLY A 346 -2.03 10.89 18.88
C GLY A 346 -1.13 11.81 18.05
N ASN A 347 0.08 11.38 17.71
CA ASN A 347 1.07 12.17 16.95
C ASN A 347 0.87 12.03 15.43
N SER A 348 -0.38 12.07 14.96
CA SER A 348 -0.69 11.94 13.53
C SER A 348 -1.88 12.79 13.11
N ILE A 349 -1.83 13.27 11.87
CA ILE A 349 -2.88 14.07 11.24
C ILE A 349 -3.27 13.47 9.87
N LYS A 350 -4.57 13.49 9.56
CA LYS A 350 -5.09 13.22 8.22
C LYS A 350 -5.37 14.54 7.50
N PHE A 351 -4.58 14.83 6.48
CA PHE A 351 -4.73 16.00 5.63
C PHE A 351 -5.91 15.85 4.66
N GLY A 352 -6.15 14.64 4.14
CA GLY A 352 -7.23 14.35 3.19
C GLY A 352 -7.24 12.90 2.73
N GLY A 353 -7.95 12.61 1.64
CA GLY A 353 -7.98 11.29 0.99
C GLY A 353 -6.56 10.80 0.69
N GLY A 354 -6.18 9.65 1.25
CA GLY A 354 -4.86 9.05 1.06
C GLY A 354 -3.65 9.89 1.55
N PHE A 355 -3.86 10.95 2.35
CA PHE A 355 -2.78 11.84 2.79
C PHE A 355 -2.73 11.92 4.32
N TYR A 356 -1.81 11.16 4.90
CA TYR A 356 -1.56 11.07 6.34
C TYR A 356 -0.13 11.49 6.66
N CYS A 357 0.04 12.18 7.79
CA CYS A 357 1.35 12.57 8.31
C CYS A 357 1.45 12.19 9.78
N ALA A 358 2.59 11.69 10.22
CA ALA A 358 2.87 11.44 11.62
C ALA A 358 4.24 12.01 12.01
N LYS A 359 4.32 12.57 13.23
CA LYS A 359 5.59 12.94 13.84
C LYS A 359 6.20 11.68 14.43
N VAL A 360 7.33 11.25 13.88
CA VAL A 360 8.02 10.03 14.28
C VAL A 360 9.35 10.36 14.93
N GLU A 361 9.66 9.59 15.97
CA GLU A 361 10.97 9.59 16.59
C GLU A 361 11.91 8.68 15.79
N PRO A 362 13.16 9.09 15.54
CA PRO A 362 14.18 8.21 14.98
C PRO A 362 14.31 6.94 15.83
N PRO A 363 14.60 5.78 15.22
CA PRO A 363 14.92 4.58 15.99
C PRO A 363 16.14 4.88 16.87
N LYS A 364 16.04 4.59 18.17
CA LYS A 364 17.22 4.64 19.03
C LYS A 364 18.23 3.63 18.50
N PRO A 365 19.51 3.99 18.33
CA PRO A 365 20.53 3.00 18.01
C PRO A 365 20.44 1.91 19.07
N GLU A 366 20.36 0.64 18.64
CA GLU A 366 20.44 -0.48 19.57
C GLU A 366 21.66 -0.23 20.47
N SER A 367 21.41 -0.18 21.78
CA SER A 367 22.44 0.16 22.75
C SER A 367 23.70 -0.62 22.43
N SER A 368 24.82 0.08 22.38
CA SER A 368 26.18 -0.39 22.09
C SER A 368 26.67 -1.62 22.88
N GLY A 369 25.83 -2.23 23.72
CA GLY A 369 26.11 -3.48 24.43
C GLY A 369 26.51 -4.63 23.50
N GLY A 370 25.95 -4.74 22.29
CA GLY A 370 26.34 -5.78 21.34
C GLY A 370 27.74 -5.58 20.75
N VAL A 371 28.09 -4.33 20.40
CA VAL A 371 29.39 -3.97 19.81
C VAL A 371 30.48 -3.97 20.90
N ALA A 372 30.17 -3.45 22.10
CA ALA A 372 31.07 -3.49 23.24
C ALA A 372 31.34 -4.93 23.71
N ALA A 373 30.34 -5.82 23.69
CA ALA A 373 30.53 -7.25 23.98
C ALA A 373 31.38 -7.94 22.91
N TRP A 374 31.24 -7.55 21.64
CA TRP A 374 32.06 -8.08 20.55
C TRP A 374 33.53 -7.63 20.66
N PHE A 375 33.80 -6.35 20.93
CA PHE A 375 35.15 -5.84 21.17
C PHE A 375 35.78 -6.39 22.45
N SER A 376 35.01 -6.57 23.52
CA SER A 376 35.50 -7.18 24.76
C SER A 376 35.93 -8.64 24.55
N ASN A 377 35.16 -9.40 23.75
CA ASN A 377 35.52 -10.76 23.37
C ASN A 377 36.72 -10.83 22.43
N LEU A 378 36.90 -9.85 21.52
CA LEU A 378 38.06 -9.77 20.65
C LEU A 378 39.34 -9.39 21.43
N ALA A 379 39.25 -8.43 22.36
CA ALA A 379 40.36 -8.06 23.23
C ALA A 379 40.79 -9.20 24.15
N GLY A 380 39.85 -10.03 24.62
CA GLY A 380 40.14 -11.25 25.37
C GLY A 380 40.92 -12.32 24.57
N LEU A 381 40.75 -12.36 23.25
CA LEU A 381 41.47 -13.29 22.34
C LEU A 381 42.92 -12.87 22.06
N PHE A 382 43.29 -11.61 22.31
CA PHE A 382 44.63 -11.07 22.07
C PHE A 382 45.34 -10.54 23.33
N GLY A 383 44.64 -10.50 24.48
CA GLY A 383 45.11 -9.90 25.73
C GLY A 383 45.44 -10.87 26.88
N GLY A 384 45.44 -12.19 26.64
CA GLY A 384 45.95 -13.16 27.60
C GLY A 384 47.48 -13.23 27.53
N LYS A 385 48.14 -12.85 28.63
CA LYS A 385 49.61 -12.93 28.84
C LYS A 385 50.20 -14.29 28.50
#